data_AF-A0A117I069-F1
#
_entry.id   AF-A0A117I069-F1
#
_cell.length_a   1.000
_cell.length_b   1.000
_cell.length_c   1.000
_cell.angle_alpha   90.00
_cell.angle_beta   90.00
_cell.angle_gamma   90.00
#
_symmetry.space_group_name_H-M   'P 1'
#
loop_
_entity.id
_entity.type
_entity.pdbx_description
1 polymer ?
#
loop_
_entity_poly.entity_id
_entity_poly.type
_entity_poly.pdbx_seq_one_letter_code
_entity_poly.pdbx_strand_id
1 'polypeptide(L)'
;MKSSSSSSIKKRLRLPLYAAGGAVVGFIGASGVRKVPSDLNWTLSVYYDYDLLFAVLAASLVVMMLWNIFSLSRTPSVPPMEEDTYGESDSLISPAERSLGKAMILSGFSVIVAFTWAALALSLYASNRNMPNFPELFNLVNLIGACISIFLVVILQSLTLKRYNRYFPDRALDLNSRNMKKDHFEKLDEGEKWIVYRAAYRSFQMMNLLLGVGMLSMVLYSVLFTFAPFPIVMLSIIWIANIGIYYRETYRASNQ
;
A
#
# COMPACT_ATOMS: atom_id res chain seq x y z
N MET A 1 34.26 -3.18 9.12
CA MET A 1 33.17 -4.19 9.06
C MET A 1 32.00 -3.62 8.27
N LYS A 2 31.86 -3.96 6.98
CA LYS A 2 30.89 -3.35 6.06
C LYS A 2 30.44 -4.39 5.03
N SER A 3 29.49 -5.29 5.37
CA SER A 3 28.80 -6.10 4.35
C SER A 3 27.48 -6.78 4.74
N SER A 4 27.00 -6.76 6.00
CA SER A 4 25.81 -7.55 6.37
C SER A 4 24.46 -6.94 5.95
N SER A 5 24.38 -5.62 5.77
CA SER A 5 23.13 -4.87 5.51
C SER A 5 22.54 -5.11 4.09
N SER A 6 23.36 -5.41 3.10
CA SER A 6 22.91 -5.66 1.71
C SER A 6 22.15 -7.00 1.57
N SER A 7 22.47 -7.99 2.39
CA SER A 7 21.92 -9.35 2.26
C SER A 7 20.47 -9.48 2.73
N SER A 8 20.05 -8.65 3.70
CA SER A 8 18.73 -8.75 4.33
C SER A 8 17.63 -8.01 3.58
N ILE A 9 17.96 -6.87 2.94
CA ILE A 9 17.08 -6.17 1.99
C ILE A 9 16.73 -7.10 0.82
N LYS A 10 17.71 -7.86 0.31
CA LYS A 10 17.47 -8.90 -0.71
C LYS A 10 16.51 -9.99 -0.21
N LYS A 11 16.54 -10.36 1.08
CA LYS A 11 15.66 -11.39 1.66
C LYS A 11 14.21 -10.94 1.87
N ARG A 12 13.97 -9.65 2.17
CA ARG A 12 12.60 -9.11 2.33
C ARG A 12 11.96 -8.66 1.02
N LEU A 13 12.77 -8.19 0.06
CA LEU A 13 12.30 -7.97 -1.33
C LEU A 13 11.90 -9.30 -2.00
N ARG A 14 12.54 -10.40 -1.60
CA ARG A 14 12.24 -11.76 -2.07
C ARG A 14 10.83 -12.24 -1.72
N LEU A 15 10.21 -11.81 -0.61
CA LEU A 15 8.88 -12.29 -0.25
C LEU A 15 7.77 -11.84 -1.23
N PRO A 16 7.63 -10.53 -1.55
CA PRO A 16 6.73 -10.11 -2.63
C PRO A 16 7.23 -10.60 -4.00
N LEU A 17 8.55 -10.78 -4.21
CA LEU A 17 9.10 -11.36 -5.45
C LEU A 17 8.67 -12.83 -5.65
N TYR A 18 8.69 -13.64 -4.60
CA TYR A 18 8.27 -15.04 -4.61
C TYR A 18 6.75 -15.15 -4.65
N ALA A 19 6.01 -14.22 -4.03
CA ALA A 19 4.56 -14.17 -4.14
C ALA A 19 4.12 -13.76 -5.55
N ALA A 20 4.72 -12.73 -6.16
CA ALA A 20 4.44 -12.31 -7.53
C ALA A 20 4.92 -13.37 -8.55
N GLY A 21 6.12 -13.91 -8.38
CA GLY A 21 6.65 -15.00 -9.20
C GLY A 21 5.82 -16.28 -9.08
N GLY A 22 5.40 -16.64 -7.88
CA GLY A 22 4.50 -17.77 -7.63
C GLY A 22 3.11 -17.56 -8.22
N ALA A 23 2.59 -16.33 -8.23
CA ALA A 23 1.33 -15.99 -8.91
C ALA A 23 1.46 -16.13 -10.43
N VAL A 24 2.56 -15.68 -11.03
CA VAL A 24 2.82 -15.82 -12.49
C VAL A 24 3.04 -17.28 -12.89
N VAL A 25 3.88 -18.03 -12.16
CA VAL A 25 4.14 -19.45 -12.44
C VAL A 25 2.88 -20.29 -12.18
N GLY A 26 2.15 -20.00 -11.11
CA GLY A 26 0.86 -20.62 -10.82
C GLY A 26 -0.19 -20.32 -11.88
N PHE A 27 -0.21 -19.10 -12.43
CA PHE A 27 -1.06 -18.75 -13.57
C PHE A 27 -0.70 -19.58 -14.80
N ILE A 28 0.57 -19.59 -15.24
CA ILE A 28 1.05 -20.34 -16.41
C ILE A 28 0.80 -21.84 -16.27
N GLY A 29 0.97 -22.39 -15.06
CA GLY A 29 0.68 -23.80 -14.77
C GLY A 29 -0.82 -24.12 -14.80
N ALA A 30 -1.67 -23.24 -14.28
CA ALA A 30 -3.11 -23.43 -14.24
C ALA A 30 -3.81 -23.13 -15.58
N SER A 31 -3.26 -22.24 -16.40
CA SER A 31 -3.77 -21.92 -17.74
C SER A 31 -3.34 -22.94 -18.81
N GLY A 32 -2.56 -23.96 -18.44
CA GLY A 32 -2.37 -25.18 -19.21
C GLY A 32 -2.00 -24.94 -20.68
N VAL A 33 -0.81 -24.40 -20.96
CA VAL A 33 -0.11 -24.36 -22.28
C VAL A 33 -1.02 -24.59 -23.50
N ARG A 34 -2.04 -23.76 -23.69
CA ARG A 34 -2.88 -23.81 -24.89
C ARG A 34 -2.98 -22.41 -25.49
N LYS A 35 -2.33 -22.31 -26.65
CA LYS A 35 -2.42 -21.27 -27.68
C LYS A 35 -2.34 -19.82 -27.16
N VAL A 36 -1.11 -19.30 -27.14
CA VAL A 36 -0.87 -17.85 -27.24
C VAL A 36 -1.65 -17.32 -28.44
N PRO A 37 -2.61 -16.40 -28.26
CA PRO A 37 -3.40 -15.87 -29.37
C PRO A 37 -2.48 -15.12 -30.34
N SER A 38 -2.47 -15.54 -31.59
CA SER A 38 -1.62 -15.01 -32.67
C SER A 38 -2.12 -13.68 -33.25
N ASP A 39 -3.26 -13.17 -32.81
CA ASP A 39 -3.88 -11.98 -33.39
C ASP A 39 -3.82 -10.80 -32.42
N LEU A 40 -2.75 -10.02 -32.53
CA LEU A 40 -2.50 -8.79 -31.77
C LEU A 40 -3.16 -7.59 -32.50
N ASN A 41 -4.49 -7.51 -32.47
CA ASN A 41 -5.20 -6.32 -32.98
C ASN A 41 -5.20 -5.22 -31.91
N TRP A 42 -4.31 -4.24 -32.05
CA TRP A 42 -4.24 -3.03 -31.25
C TRP A 42 -5.27 -2.01 -31.72
N THR A 43 -6.55 -2.28 -31.48
CA THR A 43 -7.59 -1.25 -31.60
C THR A 43 -7.91 -0.74 -30.20
N LEU A 44 -7.73 0.56 -29.98
CA LEU A 44 -8.12 1.25 -28.75
C LEU A 44 -9.66 1.40 -28.74
N SER A 45 -10.34 0.27 -28.62
CA SER A 45 -11.78 0.17 -28.42
C SER A 45 -11.99 -0.29 -26.98
N VAL A 46 -12.88 0.38 -26.25
CA VAL A 46 -13.37 -0.10 -24.95
C VAL A 46 -14.11 -1.42 -25.22
N TYR A 47 -13.38 -2.53 -25.20
CA TYR A 47 -13.88 -3.84 -25.63
C TYR A 47 -14.24 -4.71 -24.40
N TYR A 48 -13.69 -4.41 -23.22
CA TYR A 48 -13.99 -5.14 -21.99
C TYR A 48 -14.76 -4.28 -20.97
N ASP A 49 -15.80 -4.87 -20.35
CA ASP A 49 -16.61 -4.24 -19.30
C ASP A 49 -15.78 -3.70 -18.11
N TYR A 50 -14.58 -4.24 -17.90
CA TYR A 50 -13.66 -3.87 -16.82
C TYR A 50 -12.45 -3.04 -17.26
N ASP A 51 -12.31 -2.70 -18.54
CA ASP A 51 -11.17 -1.91 -19.07
C ASP A 51 -11.02 -0.58 -18.33
N LEU A 52 -12.14 0.12 -18.12
CA LEU A 52 -12.14 1.43 -17.47
C LEU A 52 -11.69 1.33 -16.01
N LEU A 53 -12.09 0.28 -15.30
CA LEU A 53 -11.69 0.05 -13.92
C LEU A 53 -10.17 -0.12 -13.81
N PHE A 54 -9.59 -1.02 -14.62
CA PHE A 54 -8.14 -1.25 -14.60
C PHE A 54 -7.36 -0.05 -15.13
N ALA A 55 -7.89 0.68 -16.12
CA ALA A 55 -7.29 1.92 -16.60
C ALA A 55 -7.26 3.00 -15.50
N VAL A 56 -8.34 3.16 -14.73
CA VAL A 56 -8.39 4.09 -13.59
C VAL A 56 -7.40 3.69 -12.50
N LEU A 57 -7.31 2.40 -12.16
CA LEU A 57 -6.32 1.91 -11.21
C LEU A 57 -4.89 2.18 -11.67
N ALA A 58 -4.59 1.86 -12.94
CA ALA A 58 -3.28 2.10 -13.53
C ALA A 58 -2.93 3.59 -13.53
N ALA A 59 -3.85 4.46 -13.98
CA ALA A 59 -3.67 5.90 -14.00
C ALA A 59 -3.45 6.46 -12.58
N SER A 60 -4.26 6.03 -11.61
CA SER A 60 -4.12 6.46 -10.21
C SER A 60 -2.75 6.09 -9.64
N LEU A 61 -2.27 4.89 -9.92
CA LEU A 61 -0.97 4.40 -9.46
C LEU A 61 0.19 5.15 -10.13
N VAL A 62 0.11 5.43 -11.43
CA VAL A 62 1.10 6.25 -12.14
C VAL A 62 1.14 7.67 -11.58
N VAL A 63 -0.01 8.31 -11.36
CA VAL A 63 -0.08 9.66 -10.76
C VAL A 63 0.54 9.67 -9.37
N MET A 64 0.21 8.70 -8.50
CA MET A 64 0.79 8.61 -7.17
C MET A 64 2.30 8.34 -7.20
N MET A 65 2.78 7.50 -8.12
CA MET A 65 4.22 7.26 -8.31
C MET A 65 4.96 8.52 -8.76
N LEU A 66 4.47 9.19 -9.80
CA LEU A 66 5.07 10.42 -10.32
C LEU A 66 5.11 11.51 -9.25
N TRP A 67 4.01 11.67 -8.52
CA TRP A 67 3.94 12.64 -7.42
C TRP A 67 4.91 12.28 -6.28
N ASN A 68 5.06 11.00 -5.95
CA ASN A 68 6.01 10.58 -4.92
C ASN A 68 7.46 10.85 -5.36
N ILE A 69 7.83 10.50 -6.61
CA ILE A 69 9.16 10.78 -7.18
C ILE A 69 9.44 12.29 -7.18
N PHE A 70 8.47 13.09 -7.60
CA PHE A 70 8.57 14.54 -7.62
C PHE A 70 8.69 15.16 -6.22
N SER A 71 7.95 14.62 -5.24
CA SER A 71 8.06 15.04 -3.84
C SER A 71 9.44 14.72 -3.28
N LEU A 72 10.00 13.56 -3.63
CA LEU A 72 11.34 13.14 -3.20
C LEU A 72 12.45 13.94 -3.88
N SER A 73 12.28 14.34 -5.14
CA SER A 73 13.28 15.14 -5.88
C SER A 73 13.36 16.58 -5.38
N ARG A 74 12.23 17.14 -4.92
CA ARG A 74 12.17 18.50 -4.34
C ARG A 74 12.62 18.59 -2.88
N THR A 75 12.65 17.48 -2.16
CA THR A 75 13.03 17.50 -0.73
C THR A 75 14.56 17.46 -0.60
N PRO A 76 15.21 18.38 0.14
CA PRO A 76 16.67 18.41 0.32
C PRO A 76 17.17 17.22 1.13
N SER A 77 18.39 16.76 0.83
CA SER A 77 18.87 15.45 1.31
C SER A 77 19.43 15.34 2.70
N VAL A 78 19.74 16.49 3.25
CA VAL A 78 20.24 16.69 4.60
C VAL A 78 19.39 17.83 5.16
N PRO A 79 19.01 17.78 6.45
CA PRO A 79 18.40 18.93 7.09
C PRO A 79 19.34 20.15 6.96
N PRO A 80 18.81 21.37 6.76
CA PRO A 80 19.64 22.58 6.83
C PRO A 80 20.32 22.65 8.20
N MET A 81 21.59 23.09 8.25
CA MET A 81 22.30 23.25 9.52
C MET A 81 21.61 24.33 10.36
N GLU A 82 21.49 24.10 11.66
CA GLU A 82 20.72 24.91 12.62
C GLU A 82 21.19 26.38 12.73
N GLU A 83 22.31 26.76 12.12
CA GLU A 83 22.86 28.13 12.18
C GLU A 83 22.01 29.18 11.44
N ASP A 84 21.10 28.80 10.53
CA ASP A 84 20.31 29.77 9.75
C ASP A 84 18.90 30.07 10.32
N THR A 85 18.46 29.44 11.42
CA THR A 85 17.03 29.46 11.85
C THR A 85 16.71 30.35 13.06
N TYR A 86 17.63 31.21 13.49
CA TYR A 86 17.29 32.27 14.48
C TYR A 86 16.47 33.42 13.86
N GLY A 87 16.28 33.42 12.53
CA GLY A 87 15.39 34.35 11.82
C GLY A 87 14.09 33.67 11.39
N GLU A 88 13.01 33.99 12.10
CA GLU A 88 11.70 34.21 11.49
C GLU A 88 11.03 33.00 10.79
N SER A 89 10.72 31.93 11.53
CA SER A 89 9.58 31.07 11.15
C SER A 89 8.87 30.48 12.37
N ASP A 90 7.64 30.93 12.62
CA ASP A 90 6.70 30.39 13.62
C ASP A 90 6.27 28.92 13.37
N SER A 91 6.86 28.25 12.37
CA SER A 91 6.55 26.86 12.05
C SER A 91 7.57 25.91 12.69
N LEU A 92 7.13 25.20 13.74
CA LEU A 92 7.88 24.12 14.39
C LEU A 92 8.27 22.96 13.44
N ILE A 93 7.74 22.92 12.22
CA ILE A 93 7.96 21.85 11.23
C ILE A 93 8.55 22.44 9.96
N SER A 94 9.76 21.99 9.59
CA SER A 94 10.42 22.42 8.35
C SER A 94 9.58 22.06 7.11
N PRO A 95 9.51 22.92 6.08
CA PRO A 95 8.83 22.61 4.82
C PRO A 95 9.27 21.27 4.19
N ALA A 96 10.54 20.91 4.37
CA ALA A 96 11.12 19.65 3.90
C ALA A 96 10.65 18.42 4.69
N GLU A 97 10.42 18.56 6.00
CA GLU A 97 9.83 17.50 6.82
C GLU A 97 8.38 17.25 6.42
N ARG A 98 7.62 18.31 6.15
CA ARG A 98 6.23 18.21 5.69
C ARG A 98 6.13 17.54 4.32
N SER A 99 7.01 17.84 3.37
CA SER A 99 7.03 17.17 2.05
C SER A 99 7.43 15.71 2.17
N LEU A 100 8.38 15.38 3.04
CA LEU A 100 8.80 14.00 3.29
C LEU A 100 7.71 13.17 3.95
N GLY A 101 6.99 13.73 4.93
CA GLY A 101 5.83 13.10 5.55
C GLY A 101 4.72 12.81 4.53
N LYS A 102 4.42 13.77 3.65
CA LYS A 102 3.48 13.56 2.53
C LYS A 102 3.94 12.45 1.58
N ALA A 103 5.23 12.38 1.25
CA ALA A 103 5.80 11.32 0.42
C ALA A 103 5.65 9.95 1.07
N MET A 104 5.86 9.82 2.39
CA MET A 104 5.63 8.57 3.12
C MET A 104 4.17 8.11 3.09
N ILE A 105 3.22 9.02 3.30
CA ILE A 105 1.78 8.71 3.24
C ILE A 105 1.42 8.23 1.82
N LEU A 106 1.84 8.99 0.81
CA LEU A 106 1.55 8.69 -0.59
C LEU A 106 2.14 7.35 -1.01
N SER A 107 3.38 7.07 -0.62
CA SER A 107 4.03 5.79 -0.88
C SER A 107 3.24 4.63 -0.26
N GLY A 108 2.71 4.82 0.96
CA GLY A 108 1.83 3.84 1.61
C GLY A 108 0.54 3.60 0.83
N PHE A 109 -0.09 4.64 0.31
CA PHE A 109 -1.29 4.49 -0.53
C PHE A 109 -0.99 3.79 -1.85
N SER A 110 0.13 4.09 -2.51
CA SER A 110 0.55 3.39 -3.73
C SER A 110 0.67 1.88 -3.50
N VAL A 111 1.14 1.45 -2.32
CA VAL A 111 1.26 0.02 -1.98
C VAL A 111 -0.13 -0.62 -1.93
N ILE A 112 -1.07 0.03 -1.25
CA ILE A 112 -2.45 -0.48 -1.12
C ILE A 112 -3.10 -0.59 -2.49
N VAL A 113 -3.00 0.44 -3.34
CA VAL A 113 -3.58 0.44 -4.70
C VAL A 113 -2.97 -0.67 -5.58
N ALA A 114 -1.65 -0.91 -5.50
CA ALA A 114 -1.00 -1.98 -6.24
C ALA A 114 -1.51 -3.37 -5.81
N PHE A 115 -1.70 -3.58 -4.50
CA PHE A 115 -2.29 -4.82 -3.99
C PHE A 115 -3.77 -4.97 -4.40
N THR A 116 -4.54 -3.89 -4.42
CA THR A 116 -5.93 -3.90 -4.91
C THR A 116 -5.99 -4.30 -6.38
N TRP A 117 -5.13 -3.73 -7.23
CA TRP A 117 -5.05 -4.13 -8.64
C TRP A 117 -4.72 -5.62 -8.79
N ALA A 118 -3.71 -6.11 -8.05
CA ALA A 118 -3.36 -7.54 -8.10
C ALA A 118 -4.50 -8.46 -7.62
N ALA A 119 -5.20 -8.10 -6.54
CA ALA A 119 -6.33 -8.86 -6.03
C ALA A 119 -7.48 -8.92 -7.06
N LEU A 120 -7.79 -7.80 -7.71
CA LEU A 120 -8.82 -7.74 -8.74
C LEU A 120 -8.44 -8.50 -10.00
N ALA A 121 -7.19 -8.40 -10.46
CA ALA A 121 -6.69 -9.17 -11.59
C ALA A 121 -6.78 -10.68 -11.32
N LEU A 122 -6.42 -11.12 -10.11
CA LEU A 122 -6.53 -12.53 -9.71
C LEU A 122 -7.99 -12.99 -9.58
N SER A 123 -8.87 -12.15 -9.03
CA SER A 123 -10.30 -12.46 -8.92
C SER A 123 -10.96 -12.59 -10.28
N LEU A 124 -10.62 -11.70 -11.23
CA LEU A 124 -11.12 -11.76 -12.60
C LEU A 124 -10.63 -13.04 -13.30
N TYR A 125 -9.36 -13.40 -13.13
CA TYR A 125 -8.85 -14.67 -13.63
C TYR A 125 -9.60 -15.88 -13.04
N ALA A 126 -9.84 -15.89 -11.73
CA ALA A 126 -10.57 -16.98 -11.08
C ALA A 126 -12.01 -17.11 -11.57
N SER A 127 -12.70 -15.99 -11.79
CA SER A 127 -14.09 -15.96 -12.26
C SER A 127 -14.24 -16.41 -13.72
N ASN A 128 -13.23 -16.15 -14.56
CA ASN A 128 -13.31 -16.39 -16.00
C ASN A 128 -12.92 -17.82 -16.42
N ARG A 129 -12.48 -18.68 -15.50
CA ARG A 129 -12.03 -20.06 -15.81
C ARG A 129 -13.09 -20.93 -16.51
N ASN A 130 -14.36 -20.55 -16.40
CA ASN A 130 -15.50 -21.30 -16.92
C ASN A 130 -16.14 -20.67 -18.17
N MET A 131 -15.57 -19.57 -18.72
CA MET A 131 -16.15 -18.81 -19.84
C MET A 131 -15.37 -19.12 -21.14
N PRO A 132 -15.94 -19.87 -22.10
CA PRO A 132 -15.22 -20.38 -23.27
C PRO A 132 -14.76 -19.33 -24.30
N ASN A 133 -15.22 -18.07 -24.21
CA ASN A 133 -14.88 -16.98 -25.13
C ASN A 133 -14.20 -15.78 -24.45
N PHE A 134 -13.74 -15.92 -23.21
CA PHE A 134 -13.08 -14.80 -22.52
C PHE A 134 -11.62 -14.68 -23.00
N PRO A 135 -11.16 -13.49 -23.41
CA PRO A 135 -9.81 -13.33 -23.94
C PRO A 135 -8.78 -13.41 -22.83
N GLU A 136 -8.09 -14.55 -22.83
CA GLU A 136 -7.01 -14.89 -21.91
C GLU A 136 -5.89 -13.84 -21.89
N LEU A 137 -5.68 -13.14 -23.01
CA LEU A 137 -4.67 -12.09 -23.16
C LEU A 137 -4.94 -10.89 -22.23
N PHE A 138 -6.19 -10.46 -22.08
CA PHE A 138 -6.54 -9.33 -21.21
C PHE A 138 -6.24 -9.63 -19.74
N ASN A 139 -6.59 -10.84 -19.28
CA ASN A 139 -6.30 -11.29 -17.92
C ASN A 139 -4.78 -11.44 -17.68
N LEU A 140 -4.06 -12.00 -18.66
CA LEU A 140 -2.62 -12.16 -18.59
C LEU A 140 -1.91 -10.80 -18.51
N VAL A 141 -2.29 -9.84 -19.36
CA VAL A 141 -1.71 -8.48 -19.35
C VAL A 141 -1.97 -7.78 -18.02
N ASN A 142 -3.18 -7.85 -17.48
CA ASN A 142 -3.49 -7.26 -16.18
C ASN A 142 -2.72 -7.91 -15.02
N LEU A 143 -2.55 -9.23 -15.04
CA LEU A 143 -1.78 -9.92 -14.02
C LEU A 143 -0.30 -9.54 -14.07
N ILE A 144 0.30 -9.54 -15.27
CA ILE A 144 1.69 -9.11 -15.47
C ILE A 144 1.85 -7.65 -15.04
N GLY A 145 0.93 -6.77 -15.45
CA GLY A 145 0.91 -5.36 -15.07
C GLY A 145 0.84 -5.16 -13.56
N ALA A 146 -0.03 -5.91 -12.88
CA ALA A 146 -0.15 -5.87 -11.42
C ALA A 146 1.14 -6.34 -10.72
N CYS A 147 1.78 -7.42 -11.20
CA CYS A 147 3.06 -7.88 -10.65
C CYS A 147 4.19 -6.84 -10.82
N ILE A 148 4.28 -6.21 -12.00
CA ILE A 148 5.24 -5.12 -12.24
C ILE A 148 4.94 -3.94 -11.33
N SER A 149 3.66 -3.58 -11.15
CA SER A 149 3.26 -2.45 -10.30
C SER A 149 3.68 -2.66 -8.84
N ILE A 150 3.47 -3.86 -8.28
CA ILE A 150 3.90 -4.20 -6.91
C ILE A 150 5.41 -4.04 -6.79
N PHE A 151 6.18 -4.55 -7.77
CA PHE A 151 7.63 -4.44 -7.75
C PHE A 151 8.10 -2.98 -7.74
N LEU A 152 7.55 -2.16 -8.63
CA LEU A 152 7.87 -0.74 -8.73
C LEU A 152 7.51 0.02 -7.45
N VAL A 153 6.32 -0.20 -6.89
CA VAL A 153 5.91 0.48 -5.65
C VAL A 153 6.79 0.06 -4.47
N VAL A 154 7.14 -1.23 -4.35
CA VAL A 154 8.01 -1.69 -3.25
C VAL A 154 9.41 -1.07 -3.35
N ILE A 155 9.95 -0.92 -4.56
CA ILE A 155 11.20 -0.20 -4.78
C ILE A 155 11.06 1.26 -4.37
N LEU A 156 10.00 1.94 -4.82
CA LEU A 156 9.76 3.34 -4.52
C LEU A 156 9.56 3.58 -3.02
N GLN A 157 8.85 2.70 -2.32
CA GLN A 157 8.71 2.70 -0.87
C GLN A 157 10.07 2.57 -0.18
N SER A 158 10.92 1.67 -0.67
CA SER A 158 12.26 1.47 -0.13
C SER A 158 13.15 2.70 -0.34
N LEU A 159 13.04 3.38 -1.48
CA LEU A 159 13.74 4.64 -1.75
C LEU A 159 13.23 5.76 -0.83
N THR A 160 11.92 5.88 -0.67
CA THR A 160 11.29 6.86 0.23
C THR A 160 11.75 6.66 1.67
N LEU A 161 11.84 5.42 2.15
CA LEU A 161 12.31 5.10 3.50
C LEU A 161 13.81 5.36 3.68
N LYS A 162 14.64 5.05 2.68
CA LYS A 162 16.07 5.44 2.70
C LYS A 162 16.23 6.96 2.76
N ARG A 163 15.36 7.68 2.06
CA ARG A 163 15.35 9.14 2.04
C ARG A 163 14.98 9.71 3.41
N TYR A 164 13.94 9.14 4.03
CA TYR A 164 13.53 9.43 5.40
C TYR A 164 14.66 9.22 6.40
N ASN A 165 15.31 8.05 6.36
CA ASN A 165 16.41 7.73 7.28
C ASN A 165 17.63 8.64 7.13
N ARG A 166 17.87 9.20 5.94
CA ARG A 166 18.95 10.17 5.72
C ARG A 166 18.61 11.54 6.30
N TYR A 167 17.34 11.93 6.23
CA TYR A 167 16.87 13.20 6.77
C TYR A 167 16.74 13.15 8.30
N PHE A 168 16.33 12.01 8.85
CA PHE A 168 16.19 11.76 10.29
C PHE A 168 17.05 10.57 10.76
N PRO A 169 18.35 10.78 10.96
CA PRO A 169 19.25 9.70 11.40
C PRO A 169 18.90 9.18 12.81
N ASP A 170 18.50 10.06 13.73
CA ASP A 170 18.27 9.70 15.15
C ASP A 170 17.03 8.83 15.35
N ARG A 171 16.00 9.04 14.51
CA ARG A 171 14.77 8.24 14.47
C ARG A 171 14.69 7.31 13.26
N ALA A 172 15.83 6.85 12.74
CA ALA A 172 15.88 6.00 11.55
C ALA A 172 15.06 4.70 11.69
N LEU A 173 14.28 4.41 10.64
CA LEU A 173 13.47 3.21 10.48
C LEU A 173 14.33 2.03 10.00
N ASP A 174 14.52 1.02 10.83
CA ASP A 174 15.22 -0.20 10.42
C ASP A 174 14.31 -1.10 9.57
N LEU A 175 14.50 -1.05 8.25
CA LEU A 175 13.80 -1.89 7.27
C LEU A 175 13.96 -3.40 7.52
N ASN A 176 15.02 -3.79 8.24
CA ASN A 176 15.31 -5.18 8.54
C ASN A 176 14.75 -5.64 9.89
N SER A 177 14.36 -4.71 10.77
CA SER A 177 13.70 -5.04 12.02
C SER A 177 12.30 -5.61 11.75
N ARG A 178 11.92 -6.67 12.47
CA ARG A 178 10.53 -7.18 12.45
C ARG A 178 9.59 -6.25 13.21
N ASN A 179 10.15 -5.46 14.12
CA ASN A 179 9.46 -4.52 14.99
C ASN A 179 9.76 -3.07 14.61
N MET A 180 10.06 -2.80 13.33
CA MET A 180 10.48 -1.48 12.83
C MET A 180 9.65 -0.31 13.38
N LYS A 181 8.32 -0.44 13.43
CA LYS A 181 7.43 0.61 13.95
C LYS A 181 7.56 0.79 15.47
N LYS A 182 7.76 -0.29 16.22
CA LYS A 182 7.98 -0.26 17.67
C LYS A 182 9.35 0.34 17.98
N ASP A 183 10.40 -0.12 17.31
CA ASP A 183 11.76 0.38 17.50
C ASP A 183 11.86 1.87 17.12
N HIS A 184 11.12 2.30 16.10
CA HIS A 184 10.99 3.71 15.76
C HIS A 184 10.26 4.51 16.84
N PHE A 185 9.15 3.98 17.34
CA PHE A 185 8.37 4.61 18.42
C PHE A 185 9.20 4.80 19.70
N GLU A 186 10.05 3.84 20.05
CA GLU A 186 10.91 3.92 21.24
C GLU A 186 11.92 5.07 21.18
N LYS A 187 12.41 5.42 19.97
CA LYS A 187 13.36 6.49 19.72
C LYS A 187 12.77 7.90 19.74
N LEU A 188 11.45 8.03 19.69
CA LEU A 188 10.77 9.32 19.74
C LEU A 188 10.87 9.92 21.15
N ASP A 189 10.89 11.26 21.23
CA ASP A 189 10.79 11.95 22.51
C ASP A 189 9.39 11.82 23.13
N GLU A 190 9.20 12.30 24.37
CA GLU A 190 7.90 12.18 25.05
C GLU A 190 6.77 12.97 24.37
N GLY A 191 7.09 14.12 23.79
CA GLY A 191 6.13 14.97 23.08
C GLY A 191 5.64 14.32 21.79
N GLU A 192 6.54 13.78 20.97
CA GLU A 192 6.27 13.04 19.76
C GLU A 192 5.50 11.74 20.04
N LYS A 193 5.85 11.02 21.11
CA LYS A 193 5.08 9.86 21.57
C LYS A 193 3.65 10.23 21.90
N TRP A 194 3.43 11.35 22.60
CA TRP A 194 2.08 11.83 22.91
C TRP A 194 1.28 12.18 21.64
N ILE A 195 1.92 12.81 20.65
CA ILE A 195 1.29 13.09 19.35
C ILE A 195 0.89 11.80 18.65
N VAL A 196 1.77 10.78 18.63
CA VAL A 196 1.50 9.48 18.02
C VAL A 196 0.35 8.76 18.74
N TYR A 197 0.30 8.77 20.08
CA TYR A 197 -0.82 8.19 20.83
C TYR A 197 -2.15 8.88 20.50
N ARG A 198 -2.17 10.22 20.47
CA ARG A 198 -3.36 10.99 20.11
C ARG A 198 -3.81 10.71 18.67
N ALA A 199 -2.86 10.61 17.75
CA ALA A 199 -3.13 10.26 16.35
C ALA A 199 -3.67 8.82 16.22
N ALA A 200 -3.11 7.86 16.95
CA ALA A 200 -3.58 6.47 16.96
C ALA A 200 -5.02 6.36 17.48
N TYR A 201 -5.35 7.06 18.58
CA TYR A 201 -6.71 7.08 19.10
C TYR A 201 -7.70 7.73 18.12
N ARG A 202 -7.33 8.86 17.50
CA ARG A 202 -8.15 9.50 16.45
C ARG A 202 -8.33 8.58 15.24
N SER A 203 -7.29 7.86 14.83
CA SER A 203 -7.36 6.90 13.73
C SER A 203 -8.32 5.75 14.06
N PHE A 204 -8.31 5.25 15.30
CA PHE A 204 -9.26 4.24 15.76
C PHE A 204 -10.70 4.74 15.72
N GLN A 205 -10.97 5.95 16.21
CA GLN A 205 -12.30 6.57 16.12
C GLN A 205 -12.76 6.73 14.66
N MET A 206 -11.89 7.23 13.79
CA MET A 206 -12.20 7.39 12.37
C MET A 206 -12.43 6.04 11.68
N MET A 207 -11.69 4.99 12.06
CA MET A 207 -11.90 3.65 11.54
C MET A 207 -13.27 3.11 11.91
N ASN A 208 -13.74 3.33 13.14
CA ASN A 208 -15.09 2.92 13.55
C ASN A 208 -16.18 3.64 12.73
N LEU A 209 -16.00 4.95 12.46
CA LEU A 209 -16.89 5.69 11.57
C LEU A 209 -16.87 5.12 10.15
N LEU A 210 -15.68 4.88 9.59
CA LEU A 210 -15.51 4.34 8.24
C LEU A 210 -16.08 2.93 8.09
N LEU A 211 -15.95 2.08 9.10
CA LEU A 211 -16.57 0.75 9.12
C LEU A 211 -18.09 0.84 9.17
N GLY A 212 -18.64 1.76 9.96
CA GLY A 212 -20.08 2.04 9.99
C GLY A 212 -20.62 2.55 8.66
N VAL A 213 -19.94 3.52 8.04
CA VAL A 213 -20.27 4.03 6.70
C VAL A 213 -20.11 2.95 5.64
N GLY A 214 -19.09 2.10 5.75
CA GLY A 214 -18.86 0.96 4.87
C GLY A 214 -19.98 -0.07 4.95
N MET A 215 -20.46 -0.38 6.14
CA MET A 215 -21.62 -1.25 6.36
C MET A 215 -22.88 -0.67 5.70
N LEU A 216 -23.17 0.61 5.95
CA LEU A 216 -24.31 1.29 5.33
C LEU A 216 -24.22 1.27 3.80
N SER A 217 -23.03 1.54 3.25
CA SER A 217 -22.76 1.48 1.81
C SER A 217 -23.04 0.08 1.22
N MET A 218 -22.65 -0.99 1.92
CA MET A 218 -22.89 -2.37 1.45
C MET A 218 -24.37 -2.78 1.51
N VAL A 219 -25.11 -2.28 2.51
CA VAL A 219 -26.56 -2.46 2.57
C VAL A 219 -27.23 -1.73 1.40
N LEU A 220 -26.87 -0.47 1.15
CA LEU A 220 -27.39 0.30 0.01
C LEU A 220 -27.04 -0.38 -1.32
N TYR A 221 -25.81 -0.87 -1.48
CA TYR A 221 -25.42 -1.65 -2.65
C TYR A 221 -26.31 -2.87 -2.83
N SER A 222 -26.62 -3.60 -1.76
CA SER A 222 -27.47 -4.79 -1.83
C SER A 222 -28.96 -4.50 -2.09
N VAL A 223 -29.41 -3.25 -1.87
CA VAL A 223 -30.77 -2.80 -2.23
C VAL A 223 -30.83 -2.41 -3.71
N LEU A 224 -29.79 -1.77 -4.23
CA LEU A 224 -29.73 -1.30 -5.61
C LEU A 224 -29.29 -2.38 -6.61
N PHE A 225 -28.52 -3.36 -6.15
CA PHE A 225 -27.93 -4.43 -6.94
C PHE A 225 -28.26 -5.80 -6.31
N THR A 226 -27.64 -6.86 -6.83
CA THR A 226 -27.83 -8.22 -6.31
C THR A 226 -27.34 -8.34 -4.87
N PHE A 227 -28.17 -8.93 -4.02
CA PHE A 227 -27.82 -9.21 -2.63
C PHE A 227 -26.60 -10.13 -2.55
N ALA A 228 -25.50 -9.60 -2.00
CA ALA A 228 -24.27 -10.32 -1.75
C ALA A 228 -23.95 -10.24 -0.24
N PRO A 229 -24.22 -11.28 0.57
CA PRO A 229 -24.06 -11.22 2.03
C PRO A 229 -22.59 -11.21 2.48
N PHE A 230 -21.69 -11.74 1.65
CA PHE A 230 -20.30 -11.98 2.04
C PHE A 230 -19.51 -10.71 2.43
N PRO A 231 -19.55 -9.60 1.66
CA PRO A 231 -18.90 -8.35 2.06
C PRO A 231 -19.38 -7.78 3.40
N ILE A 232 -20.68 -7.90 3.69
CA ILE A 232 -21.29 -7.43 4.94
C ILE A 232 -20.76 -8.23 6.14
N VAL A 233 -20.73 -9.55 6.01
CA VAL A 233 -20.19 -10.45 7.05
C VAL A 233 -18.69 -10.18 7.28
N MET A 234 -17.91 -10.01 6.21
CA MET A 234 -16.47 -9.71 6.32
C MET A 234 -16.21 -8.37 7.01
N LEU A 235 -16.92 -7.30 6.65
CA LEU A 235 -16.83 -6.01 7.34
C LEU A 235 -17.17 -6.13 8.82
N SER A 236 -18.19 -6.92 9.16
CA SER A 236 -18.60 -7.15 10.56
C SER A 236 -17.50 -7.85 11.36
N ILE A 237 -16.85 -8.87 10.81
CA ILE A 237 -15.72 -9.56 11.45
C ILE A 237 -14.54 -8.60 11.67
N ILE A 238 -14.21 -7.79 10.67
CA ILE A 238 -13.14 -6.78 10.77
C ILE A 238 -13.47 -5.77 11.87
N TRP A 239 -14.74 -5.35 11.97
CA TRP A 239 -15.16 -4.39 12.98
C TRP A 239 -15.10 -4.95 14.40
N ILE A 240 -15.58 -6.18 14.60
CA ILE A 240 -15.45 -6.90 15.88
C ILE A 240 -13.97 -7.03 16.26
N ALA A 241 -13.11 -7.41 15.30
CA ALA A 241 -11.67 -7.52 15.54
C ALA A 241 -11.02 -6.17 15.90
N ASN A 242 -11.38 -5.08 15.22
CA ASN A 242 -10.87 -3.74 15.50
C ASN A 242 -11.18 -3.32 16.95
N ILE A 243 -12.44 -3.49 17.37
CA ILE A 243 -12.89 -3.17 18.73
C ILE A 243 -12.24 -4.12 19.75
N GLY A 244 -12.23 -5.42 19.47
CA GLY A 244 -11.70 -6.44 20.38
C GLY A 244 -10.21 -6.30 20.63
N ILE A 245 -9.40 -6.01 19.59
CA ILE A 245 -7.97 -5.78 19.74
C ILE A 245 -7.71 -4.52 20.58
N TYR A 246 -8.44 -3.43 20.32
CA TYR A 246 -8.29 -2.20 21.09
C TYR A 246 -8.55 -2.44 22.59
N TYR A 247 -9.69 -3.02 22.94
CA TYR A 247 -10.02 -3.28 24.36
C TYR A 247 -9.08 -4.29 25.02
N ARG A 248 -8.60 -5.29 24.27
CA ARG A 248 -7.61 -6.25 24.76
C ARG A 248 -6.30 -5.55 25.12
N GLU A 249 -5.79 -4.67 24.25
CA GLU A 249 -4.54 -3.96 24.50
C GLU A 249 -4.71 -2.91 25.61
N THR A 250 -5.86 -2.23 25.71
CA THR A 250 -6.11 -1.30 26.84
C THR A 250 -6.16 -2.03 28.17
N TYR A 251 -6.81 -3.20 28.23
CA TYR A 251 -6.86 -4.01 29.45
C TYR A 251 -5.50 -4.59 29.81
N ARG A 252 -4.71 -4.98 28.81
CA ARG A 252 -3.33 -5.43 29.03
C ARG A 252 -2.45 -4.32 29.59
N ALA A 253 -2.60 -3.09 29.08
CA ALA A 253 -1.83 -1.94 29.53
C ALA A 253 -2.25 -1.45 30.94
N SER A 254 -3.51 -1.63 31.34
CA SER A 254 -3.97 -1.26 32.69
C SER A 254 -3.50 -2.23 33.78
N ASN A 255 -3.14 -3.47 33.42
CA ASN A 255 -2.68 -4.51 34.35
C ASN A 255 -1.15 -4.64 34.40
N GLN A 256 -0.42 -3.68 33.83
CA GLN A 256 1.04 -3.57 33.90
C GLN A 256 1.42 -2.40 34.79
#